data_AF-G5E307-F1
#
_entry.id   AF-G5E307-F1
#
_cell.length_a   1.000
_cell.length_b   1.000
_cell.length_c   1.000
_cell.angle_alpha   90.00
_cell.angle_beta   90.00
_cell.angle_gamma   90.00
#
_symmetry.space_group_name_H-M   'P 1'
#
loop_
_entity.id
_entity.type
_entity.pdbx_description
1 polymer ?
#
loop_
_entity_poly.entity_id
_entity_poly.type
_entity_poly.pdbx_seq_one_letter_code
_entity_poly.pdbx_strand_id
1 'polypeptide(L)'
;SELEAAKKHLSEALGDNIKQYWANLKLWFKQKISKEEFDIEARRLLTQENVHSHNDFLLAILTRCQILISSPEGTGSLNSTKPGKPKG
;
A
#
# COMPACT_ATOMS: atom_id res chain seq x y z
N SER A 1 -7.44 -11.08 10.56
CA SER A 1 -7.75 -10.32 9.33
C SER A 1 -6.59 -10.45 8.37
N GLU A 2 -6.88 -10.41 7.08
CA GLU A 2 -5.92 -10.38 5.97
C GLU A 2 -4.80 -9.36 6.20
N LEU A 3 -5.11 -8.19 6.75
CA LEU A 3 -4.09 -7.18 7.05
C LEU A 3 -3.07 -7.66 8.09
N GLU A 4 -3.52 -8.30 9.16
CA GLU A 4 -2.62 -8.82 10.20
C GLU A 4 -1.78 -9.99 9.68
N ALA A 5 -2.37 -10.84 8.83
CA ALA A 5 -1.65 -11.94 8.19
C ALA A 5 -0.57 -11.42 7.22
N ALA A 6 -0.91 -10.48 6.34
CA ALA A 6 0.03 -9.87 5.41
C ALA A 6 1.15 -9.11 6.14
N LYS A 7 0.81 -8.41 7.23
CA LYS A 7 1.81 -7.75 8.09
C LYS A 7 2.78 -8.74 8.72
N LYS A 8 2.27 -9.88 9.21
CA LYS A 8 3.10 -10.95 9.80
C LYS A 8 4.07 -11.52 8.75
N HIS A 9 3.57 -11.93 7.58
CA HIS A 9 4.41 -12.47 6.51
C HIS A 9 5.47 -11.48 6.04
N LEU A 10 5.10 -10.21 5.87
CA LEU A 10 6.04 -9.15 5.52
C LEU A 10 7.11 -8.95 6.62
N SER A 11 6.72 -9.04 7.89
CA SER A 11 7.65 -8.92 9.03
C SER A 11 8.67 -10.06 9.05
N GLU A 12 8.22 -11.28 8.78
CA GLU A 12 9.08 -12.47 8.66
C GLU A 12 10.03 -12.34 7.46
N ALA A 13 9.53 -11.91 6.31
CA ALA A 13 10.32 -11.69 5.10
C ALA A 13 11.38 -10.60 5.23
N LEU A 14 11.11 -9.54 6.00
CA LEU A 14 12.04 -8.43 6.22
C LEU A 14 13.14 -8.77 7.23
N GLY A 15 12.85 -9.65 8.20
CA GLY A 15 13.78 -9.95 9.30
C GLY A 15 14.30 -8.68 9.98
N ASP A 16 15.63 -8.50 10.00
CA ASP A 16 16.28 -7.36 10.65
C ASP A 16 15.97 -6.00 9.99
N ASN A 17 15.54 -6.00 8.72
CA ASN A 17 15.22 -4.78 7.96
C ASN A 17 13.85 -4.18 8.33
N ILE A 18 13.09 -4.84 9.21
CA ILE A 18 11.72 -4.47 9.56
C ILE A 18 11.59 -3.02 10.06
N LYS A 19 12.56 -2.52 10.84
CA LYS A 19 12.54 -1.15 11.36
C LYS A 19 12.65 -0.12 10.24
N GLN A 20 13.52 -0.36 9.25
CA GLN A 20 13.71 0.54 8.12
C GLN A 20 12.47 0.57 7.24
N TYR A 21 11.85 -0.59 7.00
CA TYR A 21 10.63 -0.67 6.22
C TYR A 21 9.50 0.15 6.85
N TRP A 22 9.27 0.03 8.16
CA TRP A 22 8.25 0.83 8.85
C TRP A 22 8.55 2.33 8.86
N ALA A 23 9.83 2.71 8.91
CA ALA A 23 10.23 4.11 8.75
C ALA A 23 9.86 4.63 7.36
N ASN A 24 10.17 3.88 6.30
CA ASN A 24 9.82 4.22 4.93
C ASN A 24 8.31 4.27 4.71
N LEU A 25 7.55 3.31 5.28
CA LEU A 25 6.09 3.32 5.25
C LEU A 25 5.52 4.59 5.87
N LYS A 26 6.07 5.02 7.02
CA LYS A 26 5.69 6.28 7.68
C LYS A 26 6.00 7.50 6.81
N LEU A 27 7.13 7.52 6.11
CA LEU A 27 7.47 8.61 5.19
C LEU A 27 6.50 8.66 4.00
N TRP A 28 6.17 7.51 3.43
CA TRP A 28 5.20 7.41 2.33
C TRP A 28 3.80 7.86 2.76
N PHE A 29 3.31 7.42 3.92
CA PHE A 29 2.02 7.89 4.47
C PHE A 29 2.00 9.40 4.74
N LYS A 30 3.13 9.98 5.13
CA LYS A 30 3.29 11.43 5.31
C LYS A 30 3.55 12.20 4.01
N GLN A 31 3.47 11.52 2.86
CA GLN A 31 3.77 12.07 1.53
C GLN A 31 5.16 12.72 1.45
N LYS A 32 6.13 12.21 2.20
CA LYS A 32 7.53 12.65 2.17
C LYS A 32 8.35 11.97 1.08
N ILE A 33 7.91 10.78 0.67
CA ILE A 33 8.42 10.05 -0.48
C ILE A 33 7.22 9.57 -1.31
N SER A 34 7.43 9.44 -2.62
CA SER A 34 6.44 8.90 -3.55
C SER A 34 6.24 7.39 -3.35
N LYS A 35 5.20 6.85 -3.98
CA LYS A 35 4.97 5.40 -4.04
C LYS A 35 6.13 4.68 -4.71
N GLU A 36 6.65 5.24 -5.81
CA GLU A 36 7.76 4.65 -6.55
C GLU A 36 9.04 4.57 -5.70
N GLU A 37 9.38 5.66 -4.99
CA GLU A 37 10.52 5.67 -4.07
C GLU A 37 10.34 4.66 -2.92
N PHE A 38 9.13 4.55 -2.36
CA PHE A 38 8.85 3.56 -1.34
C PHE A 38 9.01 2.12 -1.85
N ASP A 39 8.55 1.84 -3.08
CA ASP A 39 8.64 0.53 -3.70
C ASP A 39 10.09 0.14 -4.02
N ILE A 40 10.91 1.10 -4.44
CA ILE A 40 12.35 0.91 -4.67
C ILE A 40 13.03 0.52 -3.36
N GLU A 41 12.79 1.26 -2.28
CA GLU A 41 13.37 0.92 -0.98
C GLU A 41 12.85 -0.42 -0.45
N ALA A 42 11.57 -0.73 -0.62
CA ALA A 42 11.01 -2.03 -0.23
C ALA A 42 11.72 -3.19 -0.94
N ARG A 43 11.94 -3.08 -2.26
CA ARG A 43 12.71 -4.07 -3.03
C ARG A 43 14.17 -4.19 -2.60
N ARG A 44 14.76 -3.12 -2.05
CA ARG A 44 16.13 -3.17 -1.51
C ARG A 44 16.21 -3.88 -0.16
N LEU A 45 15.13 -3.84 0.63
CA LEU A 45 15.04 -4.46 1.96
C LEU A 45 14.59 -5.93 1.92
N LEU A 46 13.93 -6.35 0.84
CA LEU A 46 13.42 -7.69 0.63
C LEU A 46 14.29 -8.48 -0.36
N THR A 47 14.28 -9.80 -0.22
CA THR A 47 14.80 -10.69 -1.27
C THR A 47 13.83 -10.75 -2.45
N GLN A 48 14.33 -11.07 -3.64
CA GLN A 48 13.52 -11.13 -4.87
C GLN A 48 12.30 -12.05 -4.74
N GLU A 49 12.46 -13.18 -4.04
CA GLU A 49 11.40 -14.14 -3.74
C GLU A 49 10.30 -13.56 -2.84
N ASN A 50 10.62 -12.58 -1.99
CA ASN A 50 9.72 -12.03 -0.96
C ASN A 50 9.13 -10.65 -1.30
N VAL A 51 9.45 -10.08 -2.47
CA VAL A 51 8.92 -8.77 -2.91
C VAL A 51 7.39 -8.76 -2.94
N HIS A 52 6.76 -9.90 -3.22
CA HIS A 52 5.31 -10.04 -3.24
C HIS A 52 4.67 -9.70 -1.88
N SER A 53 5.34 -9.98 -0.75
CA SER A 53 4.80 -9.70 0.59
C SER A 53 4.57 -8.21 0.85
N HIS A 54 5.36 -7.33 0.21
CA HIS A 54 5.13 -5.88 0.24
C HIS A 54 3.83 -5.50 -0.48
N ASN A 55 3.59 -6.10 -1.66
CA ASN A 55 2.37 -5.85 -2.45
C ASN A 55 1.13 -6.35 -1.72
N ASP A 56 1.18 -7.57 -1.17
CA ASP A 56 0.07 -8.17 -0.42
C ASP A 56 -0.31 -7.32 0.79
N PHE A 57 0.70 -6.78 1.50
CA PHE A 57 0.47 -5.89 2.62
C PHE A 57 -0.17 -4.56 2.19
N LEU A 58 0.29 -3.96 1.09
CA LEU A 58 -0.31 -2.74 0.55
C LEU A 58 -1.75 -2.96 0.07
N LEU A 59 -2.01 -4.06 -0.62
CA LEU A 59 -3.35 -4.44 -1.04
C LEU A 59 -4.27 -4.59 0.17
N ALA A 60 -3.82 -5.26 1.23
CA ALA A 60 -4.60 -5.40 2.46
C ALA A 60 -4.91 -4.06 3.14
N ILE A 61 -3.97 -3.10 3.13
CA ILE A 61 -4.22 -1.72 3.60
C ILE A 61 -5.30 -1.06 2.73
N LEU A 62 -5.14 -1.08 1.40
CA LEU A 62 -6.04 -0.40 0.47
C LEU A 62 -7.45 -1.00 0.51
N THR A 63 -7.58 -2.31 0.61
CA THR A 63 -8.87 -3.00 0.77
C THR A 63 -9.54 -2.57 2.07
N ARG A 64 -8.79 -2.51 3.18
CA ARG A 64 -9.31 -1.98 4.45
C ARG A 64 -9.77 -0.54 4.33
N CYS A 65 -9.01 0.34 3.68
CA CYS A 65 -9.42 1.72 3.44
C CYS A 65 -10.67 1.82 2.55
N GLN A 66 -10.75 1.03 1.48
CA GLN A 66 -11.92 1.01 0.59
C GLN A 66 -13.18 0.54 1.32
N ILE A 67 -13.09 -0.48 2.17
CA ILE A 67 -14.21 -0.95 3.00
C ILE A 67 -14.67 0.16 3.96
N LEU A 68 -13.73 0.90 4.57
CA LEU A 68 -14.07 2.02 5.46
C LEU A 68 -14.77 3.17 4.71
N ILE A 69 -14.36 3.45 3.47
CA ILE A 69 -14.98 4.49 2.63
C ILE A 69 -16.32 4.03 2.05
N SER A 70 -16.48 2.72 1.82
CA SER A 70 -17.66 2.12 1.18
C SER A 70 -18.73 1.64 2.17
N SER A 71 -18.49 1.75 3.49
CA SER A 71 -19.54 1.56 4.48
C SER A 71 -20.62 2.61 4.24
N PRO A 72 -21.91 2.24 4.09
CA PRO A 72 -22.97 3.15 3.65
C PRO A 72 -23.41 4.19 4.71
N GLU A 73 -22.54 4.53 5.67
CA GLU A 73 -22.81 5.58 6.65
C GLU A 73 -22.09 6.87 6.24
N GLY A 74 -22.75 7.65 5.38
CA GLY A 74 -22.49 9.09 5.22
C GLY A 74 -21.76 9.52 3.95
N THR A 75 -22.54 9.75 2.89
CA THR A 75 -22.36 10.77 1.84
C THR A 75 -20.95 11.33 1.62
N GLY A 76 -20.25 10.80 0.62
CA GLY A 76 -19.04 11.39 0.05
C GLY A 76 -18.88 10.96 -1.40
N SER A 77 -19.71 11.50 -2.30
CA SER A 77 -19.61 11.27 -3.74
C SER A 77 -18.26 11.76 -4.27
N LEU A 78 -17.31 10.86 -4.51
CA LEU A 78 -16.24 11.12 -5.46
C LEU A 78 -16.70 10.60 -6.82
N ASN A 79 -17.25 11.53 -7.61
CA ASN A 79 -17.43 11.36 -9.03
C ASN A 79 -16.07 11.00 -9.68
N SER A 80 -15.95 9.74 -10.08
CA SER A 80 -14.95 9.25 -11.01
C SER A 80 -15.19 9.90 -12.38
N THR A 81 -14.33 10.86 -12.76
CA THR A 81 -14.22 11.33 -14.15
C THR A 81 -13.71 10.18 -15.02
N LYS A 82 -14.62 9.56 -15.78
CA LYS A 82 -14.28 8.65 -16.87
C LYS A 82 -13.59 9.41 -18.02
N PRO A 83 -12.60 8.81 -18.69
CA PRO A 83 -11.93 9.37 -19.87
C PRO A 83 -12.68 9.01 -21.16
N GLY A 84 -12.79 9.94 -22.12
CA GLY A 84 -13.44 9.64 -23.41
C GLY A 84 -13.45 10.73 -24.49
N LYS A 85 -12.31 10.86 -25.21
CA LYS A 85 -12.10 10.99 -26.68
C LYS A 85 -12.66 12.21 -27.49
N PRO A 86 -11.94 12.73 -28.53
CA PRO A 86 -12.15 14.05 -29.17
C PRO A 86 -12.99 14.02 -30.45
N LYS A 87 -13.52 15.19 -30.85
CA LYS A 87 -14.08 15.60 -32.17
C LYS A 87 -14.03 17.14 -32.20
N GLY A 88 -13.65 17.87 -33.25
CA GLY A 88 -13.24 17.62 -34.63
C GLY A 88 -12.93 18.97 -35.25
#